data_AF-A0A7S3XAW5-F1
#
_entry.id   AF-A0A7S3XAW5-F1
#
_cell.length_a   1.000
_cell.length_b   1.000
_cell.length_c   1.000
_cell.angle_alpha   90.00
_cell.angle_beta   90.00
_cell.angle_gamma   90.00
#
_symmetry.space_group_name_H-M   'P 1'
#
loop_
_entity.id
_entity.type
_entity.pdbx_description
1 polymer ?
#
loop_
_entity_poly.entity_id
_entity_poly.type
_entity_poly.pdbx_seq_one_letter_code
_entity_poly.pdbx_strand_id
1 'polypeptide(L)'
;NHRSEPSCSLAFEPMLGDSGELVVRLKHTVDADEQLTISYGDKANDELIAQYGFALLHAPHECAVVLLPLVGDSSLVMQKASLLPPGTTFVNDAGEIRACVSFGWCLTSSAETDSLALNAPQLTP
;
A
#
# COMPACT_ATOMS: atom_id res chain seq x y z
N ASN A 1 4.56 -6.80 16.49
CA ASN A 1 4.33 -5.45 15.94
C ASN A 1 4.81 -5.38 14.51
N HIS A 2 4.26 -4.43 13.73
CA HIS A 2 4.61 -4.24 12.33
C HIS A 2 5.92 -3.44 12.16
N ARG A 3 6.74 -3.82 11.18
CA ARG A 3 7.81 -2.99 10.62
C ARG A 3 7.98 -3.31 9.13
N SER A 4 8.24 -2.30 8.31
CA SER A 4 8.48 -2.47 6.86
C SER A 4 9.68 -3.39 6.59
N GLU A 5 10.70 -3.30 7.45
CA GLU A 5 11.82 -4.22 7.51
C GLU A 5 11.72 -5.08 8.79
N PRO A 6 11.01 -6.22 8.74
CA PRO A 6 10.75 -7.02 9.93
C PRO A 6 11.94 -7.89 10.31
N SER A 7 12.13 -8.11 11.61
CA SER A 7 13.12 -9.06 12.13
C SER A 7 12.71 -10.52 11.94
N CYS A 8 11.42 -10.78 11.72
CA CYS A 8 10.86 -12.13 11.60
C CYS A 8 10.14 -12.33 10.25
N SER A 9 10.13 -13.57 9.78
CA SER A 9 9.25 -14.09 8.71
C SER A 9 8.31 -15.15 9.26
N LEU A 10 7.05 -15.11 8.81
CA LEU A 10 6.06 -16.14 9.10
C LEU A 10 6.06 -17.17 7.97
N ALA A 11 6.11 -18.46 8.33
CA ALA A 11 5.97 -19.56 7.41
C ALA A 11 5.01 -20.61 8.00
N PHE A 12 4.20 -21.22 7.15
CA PHE A 12 3.42 -22.39 7.53
C PHE A 12 4.22 -23.64 7.17
N GLU A 13 4.57 -24.44 8.17
CA GLU A 13 5.34 -25.65 7.96
C GLU A 13 4.41 -26.87 8.07
N PRO A 14 4.24 -27.62 6.96
CA PRO A 14 3.48 -28.86 7.02
C PRO A 14 4.30 -29.87 7.83
N MET A 15 3.77 -30.29 8.99
CA MET A 15 4.29 -31.46 9.69
C MET A 15 3.84 -32.72 8.96
N LEU A 16 4.51 -33.86 9.20
CA LEU A 16 3.99 -35.16 8.72
C LEU A 16 2.64 -35.44 9.41
N GLY A 17 1.54 -35.05 8.76
CA GLY A 17 0.15 -35.15 9.23
C GLY A 17 -0.70 -33.95 8.76
N ASP A 18 -2.02 -34.01 8.95
CA ASP A 18 -2.97 -32.94 8.54
C ASP A 18 -2.91 -31.68 9.43
N SER A 19 -2.05 -31.65 10.45
CA SER A 19 -1.85 -30.49 11.32
C SER A 19 -0.55 -29.79 10.96
N GLY A 20 -0.62 -28.70 10.20
CA GLY A 20 0.53 -27.82 10.01
C GLY A 20 0.67 -26.84 11.18
N GLU A 21 1.91 -26.45 11.46
CA GLU A 21 2.22 -25.46 12.49
C GLU A 21 2.60 -24.11 11.85
N LEU A 22 2.20 -23.03 12.49
CA LEU A 22 2.66 -21.70 12.13
C LEU A 22 4.01 -21.44 12.81
N VAL A 23 5.07 -21.33 12.01
CA VAL A 23 6.44 -21.11 12.50
C VAL A 23 6.84 -19.66 12.21
N VAL A 24 7.38 -18.98 13.23
CA VAL A 24 7.96 -17.64 13.11
C VAL A 24 9.47 -17.76 13.17
N ARG A 25 10.16 -17.41 12.08
CA ARG A 25 11.62 -17.52 11.96
C ARG A 25 12.26 -16.14 11.96
N LEU A 26 13.39 -16.00 12.65
CA LEU A 26 14.21 -14.79 12.60
C LEU A 26 14.94 -14.71 11.26
N LYS A 27 14.95 -13.51 10.66
CA LYS A 27 15.70 -13.22 9.43
C LYS A 27 17.16 -12.85 9.73
N HIS A 28 17.42 -12.29 10.89
CA HIS A 28 18.74 -11.88 11.38
C HIS A 28 18.81 -12.03 12.90
N THR A 29 20.02 -11.97 13.44
CA THR A 29 20.24 -11.93 14.90
C THR A 29 19.69 -10.63 15.46
N VAL A 30 18.93 -10.74 16.54
CA VAL A 30 18.32 -9.62 17.27
C VAL A 30 18.96 -9.57 18.65
N ASP A 31 19.32 -8.39 19.11
CA ASP A 31 19.95 -8.22 20.41
C ASP A 31 18.97 -8.49 21.57
N ALA A 32 19.52 -8.79 22.74
CA ALA A 32 18.72 -8.87 23.95
C ALA A 32 17.99 -7.53 24.18
N ASP A 33 16.71 -7.61 24.54
CA ASP A 33 15.81 -6.47 24.76
C ASP A 33 15.36 -5.69 23.51
N GLU A 34 15.78 -6.10 22.31
CA GLU A 34 15.24 -5.55 21.07
C GLU A 34 13.88 -6.17 20.71
N GLN A 35 12.97 -5.34 20.19
CA GLN A 35 11.62 -5.78 19.85
C GLN A 35 11.59 -6.63 18.57
N LEU A 36 10.98 -7.81 18.67
CA LEU A 36 10.67 -8.64 17.50
C LEU A 36 9.51 -8.08 16.68
N THR A 37 9.74 -7.92 15.38
CA THR A 37 8.78 -7.35 14.43
C THR A 37 8.50 -8.28 13.24
N ILE A 38 7.28 -8.24 12.73
CA ILE A 38 6.81 -8.97 11.55
C ILE A 38 6.24 -7.98 10.54
N SER A 39 6.13 -8.35 9.26
CA SER A 39 5.35 -7.58 8.30
C SER A 39 3.91 -8.08 8.29
N TYR A 40 2.96 -7.17 8.05
CA TYR A 40 1.54 -7.47 7.86
C TYR A 40 1.18 -7.66 6.38
N GLY A 41 2.20 -7.67 5.51
CA GLY A 41 2.07 -7.77 4.07
C GLY A 41 2.10 -6.40 3.38
N ASP A 42 1.90 -6.43 2.08
CA ASP A 42 2.03 -5.29 1.18
C ASP A 42 0.75 -4.45 1.18
N LYS A 43 0.50 -3.76 2.31
CA LYS A 43 -0.72 -2.97 2.55
C LYS A 43 -0.43 -1.47 2.51
N ALA A 44 -1.34 -0.70 1.92
CA ALA A 44 -1.32 0.76 1.96
C ALA A 44 -1.83 1.29 3.32
N ASN A 45 -1.56 2.56 3.63
CA ASN A 45 -1.95 3.13 4.94
C ASN A 45 -3.46 3.16 5.17
N ASP A 46 -4.27 3.32 4.14
CA ASP A 46 -5.73 3.26 4.24
C ASP A 46 -6.21 1.91 4.80
N GLU A 47 -5.64 0.81 4.28
CA GLU A 47 -5.90 -0.53 4.75
C GLU A 47 -5.34 -0.76 6.16
N LEU A 48 -4.13 -0.25 6.45
CA LEU A 48 -3.51 -0.37 7.77
C LEU A 48 -4.30 0.36 8.86
N ILE A 49 -4.82 1.55 8.56
CA ILE A 49 -5.67 2.32 9.46
C ILE A 49 -6.99 1.57 9.68
N ALA A 50 -7.63 1.09 8.62
CA ALA A 50 -8.93 0.42 8.70
C ALA A 50 -8.87 -0.90 9.49
N GLN A 51 -7.79 -1.68 9.35
CA GLN A 51 -7.66 -3.01 9.96
C GLN A 51 -6.93 -2.99 11.30
N TYR A 52 -5.95 -2.10 11.48
CA TYR A 52 -5.02 -2.15 12.62
C TYR A 52 -4.86 -0.81 13.36
N GLY A 53 -5.43 0.29 12.86
CA GLY A 53 -5.46 1.58 13.57
C GLY A 53 -4.13 2.33 13.62
N PHE A 54 -3.21 2.08 12.68
CA PHE A 54 -1.95 2.82 12.57
C PHE A 54 -1.62 3.12 11.10
N ALA A 55 -0.68 4.06 10.90
CA ALA A 55 -0.10 4.38 9.59
C ALA A 55 1.43 4.37 9.66
N LEU A 56 2.07 4.08 8.54
CA LEU A 56 3.52 4.13 8.35
C LEU A 56 3.90 5.46 7.73
N LEU A 57 4.94 6.10 8.29
CA LEU A 57 5.52 7.32 7.73
C LEU A 57 6.12 7.06 6.33
N HIS A 58 6.71 5.88 6.16
CA HIS A 58 7.23 5.39 4.89
C HIS A 58 6.49 4.12 4.52
N ALA A 59 5.34 4.27 3.88
CA ALA A 59 4.54 3.17 3.34
C ALA A 59 5.00 2.86 1.90
N PRO A 60 5.83 1.83 1.67
CA PRO A 60 6.32 1.49 0.33
C PRO A 60 5.20 1.05 -0.63
N HIS A 61 4.05 0.69 -0.08
CA HIS A 61 2.87 0.27 -0.82
C HIS A 61 1.79 1.35 -0.88
N GLU A 62 2.11 2.59 -0.49
CA GLU A 62 1.18 3.69 -0.63
C GLU A 62 0.85 3.90 -2.11
N CYS A 63 -0.43 3.83 -2.44
CA CYS A 63 -0.91 4.06 -3.79
C CYS A 63 -1.97 5.17 -3.77
N ALA A 64 -1.82 6.14 -4.67
CA ALA A 64 -2.88 7.09 -4.94
C ALA A 64 -3.67 6.59 -6.14
N VAL A 65 -4.98 6.43 -5.96
CA VAL A 65 -5.91 6.14 -7.06
C VAL A 65 -6.43 7.46 -7.61
N VAL A 66 -6.10 7.74 -8.87
CA VAL A 66 -6.60 8.93 -9.57
C VAL A 66 -7.68 8.51 -10.55
N LEU A 67 -8.85 9.15 -10.41
CA LEU A 67 -9.97 8.98 -11.32
C LEU A 67 -9.94 10.06 -12.39
N LEU A 68 -9.58 9.68 -13.61
CA LEU A 68 -9.54 10.58 -14.75
C LEU A 68 -10.84 10.47 -15.55
N PRO A 69 -11.63 11.55 -15.68
CA PRO A 69 -12.80 11.53 -16.54
C PRO A 69 -12.36 11.49 -18.00
N LEU A 70 -12.91 10.55 -18.77
CA LEU A 70 -12.70 10.52 -20.21
C LEU A 70 -13.68 11.49 -20.86
N VAL A 71 -13.32 12.78 -20.85
CA VAL A 71 -14.15 13.85 -21.46
C VAL A 71 -13.83 13.98 -22.96
N GLY A 72 -14.87 14.13 -23.77
CA GLY A 72 -14.78 14.38 -25.21
C GLY A 72 -16.04 13.91 -25.95
N ASP A 73 -16.08 14.14 -27.26
CA ASP A 73 -17.16 13.64 -28.11
C ASP A 73 -17.32 12.12 -27.93
N SER A 74 -18.57 11.66 -27.82
CA SER A 74 -18.91 10.28 -27.46
C SER A 74 -18.28 9.22 -28.38
N SER A 75 -17.96 9.60 -29.63
CA SER A 75 -17.28 8.73 -30.59
C SER A 75 -15.83 8.40 -30.22
N LEU A 76 -15.13 9.32 -29.54
CA LEU A 76 -13.71 9.18 -29.17
C LEU A 76 -13.53 8.61 -27.76
N VAL A 77 -14.53 8.73 -26.89
CA VAL A 77 -14.46 8.20 -25.51
C VAL A 77 -14.26 6.68 -25.52
N MET A 78 -15.03 5.97 -26.35
CA MET A 78 -14.91 4.51 -26.46
C MET A 78 -13.56 4.08 -27.06
N GLN A 79 -13.05 4.83 -28.04
CA GLN A 79 -11.72 4.57 -28.61
C GLN A 79 -10.62 4.80 -27.57
N LYS A 80 -10.67 5.89 -26.81
CA LYS A 80 -9.73 6.15 -25.71
C LYS A 80 -9.78 5.06 -24.64
N ALA A 81 -10.99 4.62 -24.25
CA ALA A 81 -11.17 3.54 -23.29
C ALA A 81 -10.56 2.22 -23.79
N SER A 82 -10.69 1.91 -25.09
CA SER A 82 -10.11 0.69 -25.68
C SER A 82 -8.58 0.66 -25.71
N LEU A 83 -7.93 1.82 -25.57
CA LEU A 83 -6.47 1.94 -25.49
C LEU A 83 -5.94 1.77 -24.08
N LEU A 84 -6.81 1.77 -23.06
CA LEU A 84 -6.41 1.61 -21.67
C LEU A 84 -6.27 0.13 -21.29
N PRO A 85 -5.39 -0.21 -20.33
CA PRO A 85 -5.25 -1.59 -19.87
C PRO A 85 -6.58 -2.15 -19.34
N PRO A 86 -6.88 -3.44 -19.57
CA PRO A 86 -8.09 -4.06 -19.03
C PRO A 86 -8.22 -3.86 -17.52
N GLY A 87 -9.44 -3.58 -17.04
CA GLY A 87 -9.72 -3.36 -15.61
C GLY A 87 -9.39 -1.95 -15.08
N THR A 88 -8.83 -1.07 -15.92
CA THR A 88 -8.55 0.33 -15.55
C THR A 88 -9.68 1.29 -15.91
N THR A 89 -10.80 0.82 -16.45
CA THR A 89 -11.95 1.66 -16.80
C THR A 89 -13.22 1.20 -16.12
N PHE A 90 -14.03 2.13 -15.61
CA PHE A 90 -15.34 1.85 -15.03
C PHE A 90 -16.33 2.97 -15.36
N VAL A 91 -17.62 2.68 -15.18
CA VAL A 91 -18.71 3.65 -15.39
C VAL A 91 -19.21 4.07 -14.00
N ASN A 92 -19.31 5.37 -13.75
CA ASN A 92 -19.87 5.88 -12.48
C ASN A 92 -21.42 5.88 -12.51
N ASP A 93 -22.04 6.26 -11.38
CA ASP A 93 -23.50 6.34 -11.24
C ASP A 93 -24.16 7.36 -12.19
N ALA A 94 -23.38 8.30 -12.72
CA ALA A 94 -23.82 9.28 -13.70
C ALA A 94 -23.70 8.79 -15.16
N GLY A 95 -23.20 7.56 -15.39
CA GLY A 95 -23.01 7.00 -16.72
C GLY A 95 -21.73 7.42 -17.44
N GLU A 96 -20.80 8.10 -16.75
CA GLU A 96 -19.52 8.56 -17.30
C GLU A 96 -18.47 7.45 -17.25
N ILE A 97 -17.75 7.24 -18.36
CA ILE A 97 -16.58 6.35 -18.38
C ILE A 97 -15.39 7.08 -17.74
N ARG A 98 -14.79 6.45 -16.73
CA ARG A 98 -13.61 6.95 -16.02
C ARG A 98 -12.46 5.95 -16.14
N ALA A 99 -11.25 6.49 -16.19
CA ALA A 99 -10.03 5.72 -16.05
C ALA A 99 -9.56 5.76 -14.58
N CYS A 100 -9.19 4.60 -14.06
CA CYS A 100 -8.55 4.38 -12.78
C CYS A 100 -7.07 4.14 -13.05
N VAL A 101 -6.22 5.04 -12.57
CA VAL A 101 -4.77 4.89 -12.64
C VAL A 101 -4.22 4.92 -11.23
N SER A 102 -3.42 3.92 -10.88
CA SER A 102 -2.68 3.90 -9.62
C SER A 102 -1.28 4.47 -9.83
N PHE A 103 -0.88 5.38 -8.94
CA PHE A 103 0.50 5.87 -8.86
C PHE A 103 1.08 5.36 -7.54
N GLY A 104 2.17 4.59 -7.63
CA GLY A 104 2.97 4.19 -6.48
C GLY A 104 4.11 5.17 -6.25
N TRP A 105 4.35 5.53 -5.00
CA TRP A 105 5.49 6.38 -4.63
C TRP A 105 6.71 5.51 -4.37
N CYS A 106 7.53 5.28 -5.39
CA CYS A 106 8.90 4.79 -5.16
C CYS A 106 9.78 6.00 -4.80
N LEU A 107 9.90 6.32 -3.51
CA LEU A 107 10.96 7.21 -3.06
C LEU A 107 12.30 6.51 -3.31
N THR A 108 13.05 6.96 -4.33
CA THR A 108 14.44 6.57 -4.49
C THR A 108 15.21 7.07 -3.26
N SER A 109 15.76 6.16 -2.46
CA SER A 109 16.59 6.49 -1.30
C SER A 109 17.93 7.09 -1.74
N SER A 110 17.90 8.37 -2.13
CA SER A 110 19.08 9.23 -2.22
C SER A 110 18.61 10.69 -2.21
N ALA A 111 18.28 11.17 -1.02
CA ALA A 111 18.43 12.57 -0.69
C ALA A 111 18.65 12.64 0.81
N GLU A 112 19.90 12.91 1.18
CA GLU A 112 20.27 13.45 2.48
C GLU A 112 19.31 14.59 2.85
N THR A 113 18.89 14.56 4.11
CA THR A 113 18.38 15.68 4.91
C THR A 113 18.18 17.02 4.18
N ASP A 114 16.93 17.49 4.13
CA ASP A 114 16.71 18.87 4.56
C ASP A 114 15.33 19.09 5.17
N SER A 115 15.36 19.92 6.20
CA SER A 115 14.30 20.22 7.15
C SER A 115 13.09 20.89 6.49
N LEU A 116 12.04 20.13 6.21
CA LEU A 116 10.70 20.70 6.06
C LEU A 116 9.77 20.00 7.04
N ALA A 117 9.74 20.56 8.26
CA ALA A 117 8.68 20.31 9.20
C ALA A 117 7.34 20.64 8.51
N LEU A 118 6.60 19.59 8.12
CA LEU A 118 5.18 19.73 7.82
C LEU A 118 4.51 20.18 9.11
N ASN A 119 4.19 21.47 9.20
CA ASN A 119 3.28 21.97 10.22
C ASN A 119 1.94 21.27 10.02
N ALA A 120 1.63 20.29 10.88
CA ALA A 120 0.29 19.77 11.00
C ALA A 120 -0.64 20.93 11.40
N PRO A 121 -1.78 21.14 10.72
CA PRO A 121 -2.73 22.15 11.12
C PRO A 121 -3.25 21.81 12.53
N GLN A 122 -3.00 22.71 13.48
CA GLN A 122 -3.54 22.61 14.82
C GLN A 122 -5.06 22.85 14.76
N LEU A 123 -5.84 21.79 14.90
CA LEU A 123 -7.25 21.91 15.23
C LEU A 123 -7.33 22.43 16.68
N THR A 124 -7.73 23.69 16.82
CA THR A 124 -8.08 24.29 18.11
C THR A 124 -9.53 23.92 18.48
N PRO A 125 -9.87 23.85 19.78
CA PRO A 125 -11.09 23.24 20.30
C PRO A 125 -12.39 23.95 19.93
#